data_AF-A0A661QRJ7-F1
#
_entry.id   AF-A0A661QRJ7-F1
#
_cell.length_a   1.000
_cell.length_b   1.000
_cell.length_c   1.000
_cell.angle_alpha   90.00
_cell.angle_beta   90.00
_cell.angle_gamma   90.00
#
_symmetry.space_group_name_H-M   'P 1'
#
loop_
_entity.id
_entity.type
_entity.pdbx_description
1 polymer ?
#
loop_
_entity_poly.entity_id
_entity_poly.type
_entity_poly.pdbx_seq_one_letter_code
_entity_poly.pdbx_strand_id
1 'polypeptide(L)'
;MRFVAIIGIVFWIIFTIVKNIPLYAPVKGSELKQPEQIKRSLPKPVMQPVVPQKKNVTPPFSVTENKDAEKQKARESETVKEQKNRIQTPSTSRGIYLQFSSLDDLLGLMSDKSVRIFCRARAKGFDIFFEGFALDNSVVFKGTSGVPVNLWEIKSGKDRLYFLNQLANKNPGIGSFPDKQVFVSFTDTRLEDRIIQTLNRLQQDEKNGTLSITRNGDVMFQDFEKKQGSSKTDANGGK
;
A
#
# COMPACT_ATOMS: atom_id res chain seq x y z
N MET A 1 3.04 37.76 -9.91
CA MET A 1 1.70 37.68 -9.26
C MET A 1 1.12 36.27 -9.12
N ARG A 2 1.59 35.23 -9.84
CA ARG A 2 1.03 33.86 -9.73
C ARG A 2 1.36 33.10 -8.43
N PHE A 3 2.37 33.54 -7.68
CA PHE A 3 2.84 32.86 -6.46
C PHE A 3 1.90 33.05 -5.26
N VAL A 4 1.21 34.19 -5.18
CA VAL A 4 0.27 34.51 -4.08
C VAL A 4 -0.98 33.63 -4.16
N ALA A 5 -1.43 33.27 -5.37
CA ALA A 5 -2.59 32.40 -5.57
C ALA A 5 -2.34 30.96 -5.07
N ILE A 6 -1.11 30.46 -5.21
CA ILE A 6 -0.73 29.10 -4.77
C ILE A 6 -0.74 29.02 -3.24
N ILE A 7 -0.24 30.04 -2.55
CA ILE A 7 -0.23 30.09 -1.08
C ILE A 7 -1.68 30.11 -0.53
N GLY A 8 -2.58 30.84 -1.17
CA GLY A 8 -4.00 30.86 -0.79
C GLY A 8 -4.69 29.50 -0.88
N ILE A 9 -4.41 28.73 -1.94
CA ILE A 9 -4.98 27.39 -2.13
C ILE A 9 -4.48 26.41 -1.06
N VAL A 10 -3.19 26.44 -0.73
CA VAL A 10 -2.61 25.57 0.31
C VAL A 10 -3.21 25.87 1.68
N PHE A 11 -3.37 27.16 2.04
CA PHE A 11 -4.02 27.54 3.29
C PHE A 11 -5.49 27.11 3.35
N TRP A 12 -6.21 27.19 2.24
CA TRP A 12 -7.61 26.77 2.19
C TRP A 12 -7.77 25.26 2.38
N ILE A 13 -6.87 24.44 1.82
CA ILE A 13 -6.88 22.98 2.01
C ILE A 13 -6.63 22.62 3.49
N ILE A 14 -5.63 23.24 4.12
CA ILE A 14 -5.31 22.99 5.54
C ILE A 14 -6.50 23.41 6.43
N PHE A 15 -7.12 24.56 6.16
CA PHE A 15 -8.26 25.06 6.93
C PHE A 15 -9.48 24.11 6.85
N THR A 16 -9.73 23.54 5.67
CA THR A 16 -10.83 22.56 5.47
C THR A 16 -10.59 21.26 6.22
N ILE A 17 -9.33 20.79 6.31
CA ILE A 17 -8.97 19.58 7.06
C ILE A 17 -9.16 19.79 8.57
N VAL A 18 -8.72 20.93 9.11
CA VAL A 18 -8.83 21.23 10.55
C VAL A 18 -10.30 21.37 10.99
N LYS A 19 -11.17 21.93 10.14
CA LYS A 19 -12.61 22.05 10.46
C LYS A 19 -13.36 20.72 10.53
N ASN A 20 -12.87 19.68 9.86
CA ASN A 20 -13.53 18.38 9.81
C ASN A 20 -13.04 17.37 10.86
N ILE A 21 -12.22 17.80 11.82
CA ILE A 21 -11.87 16.96 12.97
C ILE A 21 -13.04 17.07 13.97
N PRO A 22 -13.86 16.02 14.16
CA PRO A 22 -14.85 16.01 15.22
C PRO A 22 -14.10 16.03 16.55
N LEU A 23 -14.10 17.20 17.19
CA LEU A 23 -13.69 17.31 18.58
C LEU A 23 -14.73 16.56 19.42
N TYR A 24 -14.48 15.27 19.64
CA TYR A 24 -15.23 14.49 20.62
C TYR A 24 -14.98 15.10 21.99
N ALA A 25 -15.93 15.90 22.46
CA ALA A 25 -15.96 16.35 23.83
C ALA A 25 -15.99 15.11 24.74
N PRO A 26 -15.15 15.03 25.79
CA PRO A 26 -15.23 13.95 26.75
C PRO A 26 -16.63 13.99 27.40
N VAL A 27 -17.40 12.94 27.16
CA VAL A 27 -18.72 12.72 27.77
C VAL A 27 -18.52 12.64 29.29
N LYS A 28 -18.86 13.72 29.99
CA LYS A 28 -19.09 13.70 31.43
C LYS A 28 -20.42 12.99 31.68
N GLY A 29 -20.37 11.89 32.41
CA GLY A 29 -21.53 11.36 33.12
C GLY A 29 -22.12 10.08 32.54
N SER A 30 -21.66 8.95 33.06
CA SER A 30 -22.48 7.77 33.22
C SER A 30 -22.04 7.10 34.52
N GLU A 31 -22.84 7.34 35.56
CA GLU A 31 -22.73 6.70 36.86
C GLU A 31 -22.79 5.17 36.71
N LEU A 32 -21.67 4.52 36.96
CA LEU A 32 -21.62 3.08 37.24
C LEU A 32 -21.76 2.90 38.75
N LYS A 33 -22.90 2.33 39.15
CA LYS A 33 -23.13 1.81 40.50
C LYS A 33 -22.03 0.82 40.86
N GLN A 34 -21.31 1.13 41.93
CA GLN A 34 -20.36 0.25 42.61
C GLN A 34 -21.08 -0.98 43.20
N PRO A 35 -20.44 -2.16 43.18
CA PRO A 35 -20.52 -3.09 44.29
C PRO A 35 -19.23 -3.04 45.11
N GLU A 36 -19.45 -2.79 46.39
CA GLU A 36 -18.74 -3.31 47.56
C GLU A 36 -17.21 -3.45 47.58
N GLN A 37 -16.68 -2.65 48.51
CA GLN A 37 -15.34 -2.53 49.05
C GLN A 37 -14.56 -3.85 49.26
N ILE A 38 -13.37 -3.92 48.66
CA ILE A 38 -12.22 -4.61 49.26
C ILE A 38 -11.13 -3.56 49.48
N LYS A 39 -10.97 -3.14 50.74
CA LYS A 39 -9.87 -2.30 51.22
C LYS A 39 -8.54 -3.03 51.01
N ARG A 40 -7.75 -2.60 50.02
CA ARG A 40 -6.29 -2.77 50.02
C ARG A 40 -5.65 -1.40 49.86
N SER A 41 -5.05 -0.93 50.94
CA SER A 41 -4.23 0.28 51.01
C SER A 41 -2.92 0.06 50.25
N LEU A 42 -2.69 0.86 49.21
CA LEU A 42 -1.38 1.04 48.58
C LEU A 42 -0.93 2.50 48.73
N PRO A 43 0.40 2.72 48.82
CA PRO A 43 1.00 3.96 49.29
C PRO A 43 0.94 5.10 48.26
N LYS A 44 0.82 6.32 48.79
CA LYS A 44 0.75 7.60 48.07
C LYS A 44 1.99 7.82 47.18
N PRO A 45 1.82 8.12 45.89
CA PRO A 45 2.90 8.68 45.09
C PRO A 45 3.12 10.15 45.44
N VAL A 46 4.37 10.50 45.74
CA VAL A 46 4.84 11.85 46.01
C VAL A 46 4.77 12.67 44.72
N MET A 47 3.89 13.68 44.67
CA MET A 47 3.87 14.67 43.60
C MET A 47 5.07 15.61 43.77
N GLN A 48 5.95 15.65 42.77
CA GLN A 48 6.91 16.74 42.62
C GLN A 48 6.27 17.86 41.79
N PRO A 49 6.41 19.14 42.19
CA PRO A 49 5.90 20.27 41.43
C PRO A 49 6.83 20.58 40.24
N VAL A 50 6.32 20.43 39.02
CA VAL A 50 7.02 20.86 37.80
C VAL A 50 6.80 22.37 37.61
N VAL A 51 7.91 23.11 37.68
CA VAL A 51 8.00 24.55 37.44
C VAL A 51 7.81 24.86 35.95
N PRO A 52 6.95 25.81 35.55
CA PRO A 52 6.80 26.22 34.15
C PRO A 52 7.94 27.15 33.72
N GLN A 53 8.78 26.69 32.78
CA GLN A 53 9.74 27.56 32.09
C GLN A 53 9.06 28.28 30.92
N LYS A 54 8.83 29.58 31.11
CA LYS A 54 8.69 30.61 30.05
C LYS A 54 10.07 30.92 29.47
N LYS A 55 10.18 31.09 28.15
CA LYS A 55 10.91 32.18 27.43
C LYS A 55 10.93 31.91 25.91
N ASN A 56 10.30 32.77 25.11
CA ASN A 56 10.90 33.82 24.25
C ASN A 56 11.02 33.32 22.79
N VAL A 57 10.23 33.77 21.80
CA VAL A 57 10.24 35.09 21.10
C VAL A 57 11.68 35.54 20.85
N THR A 58 12.23 35.53 19.63
CA THR A 58 11.96 36.46 18.50
C THR A 58 12.61 35.95 17.19
N PRO A 59 12.07 36.23 15.98
CA PRO A 59 12.80 36.19 14.68
C PRO A 59 13.72 37.45 14.56
N PRO A 60 14.24 37.99 13.42
CA PRO A 60 14.16 37.64 11.98
C PRO A 60 15.48 37.81 11.18
N PHE A 61 15.76 37.05 10.12
CA PHE A 61 16.76 37.40 9.07
C PHE A 61 16.43 36.56 7.82
N SER A 62 16.60 36.95 6.56
CA SER A 62 16.73 38.23 5.87
C SER A 62 16.44 37.96 4.39
N VAL A 63 15.86 38.96 3.74
CA VAL A 63 15.70 39.03 2.28
C VAL A 63 17.09 39.11 1.63
N THR A 64 17.33 38.32 0.60
CA THR A 64 18.34 38.67 -0.41
C THR A 64 17.76 38.41 -1.79
N GLU A 65 17.37 39.54 -2.39
CA GLU A 65 17.12 39.75 -3.80
C GLU A 65 18.43 39.55 -4.57
N ASN A 66 18.44 38.71 -5.60
CA ASN A 66 19.41 38.80 -6.67
C ASN A 66 18.66 38.59 -7.99
N LYS A 67 18.41 39.71 -8.66
CA LYS A 67 18.31 39.81 -10.11
C LYS A 67 19.71 39.56 -10.67
N ASP A 68 19.81 38.78 -11.72
CA ASP A 68 20.46 39.25 -12.94
C ASP A 68 20.10 38.35 -14.13
N ALA A 69 19.88 39.03 -15.24
CA ALA A 69 19.47 38.51 -16.52
C ALA A 69 20.68 38.09 -17.34
N GLU A 70 20.59 37.05 -18.16
CA GLU A 70 21.13 37.15 -19.53
C GLU A 70 20.60 36.10 -20.51
N LYS A 71 20.22 36.62 -21.69
CA LYS A 71 20.30 36.06 -23.04
C LYS A 71 19.82 34.63 -23.30
N GLN A 72 18.61 34.58 -23.84
CA GLN A 72 18.25 33.63 -24.88
C GLN A 72 18.95 34.00 -26.20
N LYS A 73 19.76 33.09 -26.73
CA LYS A 73 20.16 33.08 -28.14
C LYS A 73 19.75 31.73 -28.74
N ALA A 74 18.88 31.82 -29.74
CA ALA A 74 18.38 30.71 -30.52
C ALA A 74 19.53 29.90 -31.15
N ARG A 75 19.40 28.57 -31.10
CA ARG A 75 20.10 27.67 -32.01
C ARG A 75 19.17 26.52 -32.38
N GLU A 76 18.79 26.54 -33.65
CA GLU A 76 18.07 25.50 -34.35
C GLU A 76 18.90 24.21 -34.46
N SER A 77 18.15 23.13 -34.73
CA SER A 77 18.60 21.88 -35.37
C SER A 77 19.31 20.89 -34.47
N GLU A 78 18.67 19.74 -34.22
CA GLU A 78 19.18 18.45 -34.73
C GLU A 78 18.24 17.29 -34.39
N THR A 79 17.73 16.67 -35.46
CA THR A 79 17.36 15.25 -35.59
C THR A 79 16.63 14.59 -34.42
N VAL A 80 15.30 14.53 -34.57
CA VAL A 80 14.45 13.49 -34.00
C VAL A 80 14.95 12.13 -34.51
N LYS A 81 15.86 11.52 -33.75
CA LYS A 81 16.11 10.08 -33.86
C LYS A 81 14.85 9.40 -33.36
N GLU A 82 14.13 8.82 -34.31
CA GLU A 82 13.07 7.86 -34.15
C GLU A 82 13.54 6.77 -33.15
N GLN A 83 13.26 7.01 -31.87
CA GLN A 83 13.40 6.04 -30.80
C GLN A 83 12.34 4.99 -31.05
N LYS A 84 12.70 4.04 -31.91
CA LYS A 84 12.01 2.77 -32.13
C LYS A 84 11.72 2.21 -30.75
N ASN A 85 10.46 2.36 -30.35
CA ASN A 85 9.89 1.95 -29.08
C ASN A 85 10.01 0.42 -29.04
N ARG A 86 11.19 -0.06 -28.67
CA ARG A 86 11.47 -1.47 -28.44
C ARG A 86 10.68 -1.77 -27.18
N ILE A 87 9.46 -2.27 -27.37
CA ILE A 87 8.65 -2.89 -26.33
C ILE A 87 9.56 -3.93 -25.71
N GLN A 88 10.18 -3.57 -24.58
CA GLN A 88 10.98 -4.49 -23.79
C GLN A 88 9.96 -5.49 -23.29
N THR A 89 9.90 -6.65 -23.93
CA THR A 89 9.20 -7.80 -23.37
C THR A 89 9.76 -7.97 -21.97
N PRO A 90 8.93 -7.91 -20.92
CA PRO A 90 9.40 -7.98 -19.54
C PRO A 90 10.21 -9.27 -19.41
N SER A 91 11.49 -9.14 -19.10
CA SER A 91 12.34 -10.30 -18.83
C SER A 91 11.66 -11.06 -17.70
N THR A 92 11.19 -12.27 -17.98
CA THR A 92 10.56 -13.14 -16.98
C THR A 92 11.61 -13.41 -15.93
N SER A 93 11.61 -12.64 -14.84
CA SER A 93 12.54 -12.85 -13.73
C SER A 93 12.32 -14.27 -13.23
N ARG A 94 13.39 -15.05 -13.13
CA ARG A 94 13.34 -16.36 -12.47
C ARG A 94 12.94 -16.15 -11.01
N GLY A 95 12.02 -16.95 -10.51
CA GLY A 95 11.49 -16.85 -9.15
C GLY A 95 10.11 -17.50 -9.00
N ILE A 96 9.66 -17.55 -7.75
CA ILE A 96 8.33 -18.00 -7.38
C ILE A 96 7.44 -16.77 -7.21
N TYR A 97 6.31 -16.76 -7.89
CA TYR A 97 5.33 -15.69 -7.83
C TYR A 97 4.14 -16.13 -6.99
N LEU A 98 3.70 -15.28 -6.08
CA LEU A 98 2.46 -15.51 -5.33
C LEU A 98 1.28 -14.90 -6.11
N GLN A 99 0.22 -15.68 -6.29
CA GLN A 99 -1.06 -15.21 -6.83
C GLN A 99 -2.22 -15.89 -6.11
N PHE A 100 -3.43 -15.39 -6.34
CA PHE A 100 -4.65 -16.09 -5.97
C PHE A 100 -5.21 -16.83 -7.19
N SER A 101 -5.86 -17.95 -6.96
CA SER A 101 -6.42 -18.77 -8.05
C SER A 101 -7.52 -18.01 -8.82
N SER A 102 -8.28 -17.17 -8.12
CA SER A 102 -9.24 -16.24 -8.70
C SER A 102 -9.43 -15.00 -7.82
N LEU A 103 -10.05 -13.96 -8.38
CA LEU A 103 -10.46 -12.78 -7.61
C LEU A 103 -11.48 -13.16 -6.52
N ASP A 104 -12.41 -14.07 -6.84
CA ASP A 104 -13.44 -14.53 -5.90
C ASP A 104 -12.83 -15.30 -4.72
N ASP A 105 -11.76 -16.07 -4.97
CA ASP A 105 -11.01 -16.73 -3.90
C ASP A 105 -10.39 -15.71 -2.94
N LEU A 106 -9.78 -14.66 -3.48
CA LEU A 106 -9.20 -13.59 -2.68
C LEU A 106 -10.27 -12.81 -1.90
N LEU A 107 -11.39 -12.45 -2.53
CA LEU A 107 -12.50 -11.78 -1.85
C LEU A 107 -13.12 -12.67 -0.76
N GLY A 108 -13.19 -13.98 -1.00
CA GLY A 108 -13.57 -14.98 0.00
C GLY A 108 -12.64 -14.95 1.21
N LEU A 109 -11.32 -15.07 0.99
CA LEU A 109 -10.31 -15.01 2.05
C LEU A 109 -10.34 -13.68 2.83
N MET A 110 -10.64 -12.57 2.16
CA MET A 110 -10.82 -11.27 2.81
C MET A 110 -12.08 -11.23 3.68
N SER A 111 -13.18 -11.78 3.18
CA SER A 111 -14.46 -11.85 3.90
C SER A 111 -14.35 -12.73 5.15
N ASP A 112 -13.60 -13.82 5.05
CA ASP A 112 -13.29 -14.73 6.15
C ASP A 112 -12.22 -14.17 7.12
N LYS A 113 -11.67 -12.98 6.82
CA LYS A 113 -10.60 -12.32 7.58
C LYS A 113 -9.32 -13.17 7.71
N SER A 114 -9.09 -14.08 6.77
CA SER A 114 -7.85 -14.85 6.66
C SER A 114 -6.74 -14.05 5.96
N VAL A 115 -7.15 -13.04 5.18
CA VAL A 115 -6.27 -12.14 4.44
C VAL A 115 -6.73 -10.69 4.60
N ARG A 116 -5.78 -9.76 4.71
CA ARG A 116 -6.00 -8.31 4.60
C ARG A 116 -5.23 -7.76 3.41
N ILE A 117 -5.85 -6.82 2.70
CA ILE A 117 -5.22 -6.15 1.55
C ILE A 117 -4.81 -4.74 1.94
N PHE A 118 -3.60 -4.37 1.55
CA PHE A 118 -3.07 -3.04 1.72
C PHE A 118 -2.64 -2.47 0.38
N CYS A 119 -2.94 -1.20 0.14
CA CYS A 119 -2.40 -0.49 -1.01
C CYS A 119 -1.47 0.61 -0.51
N ARG A 120 -0.35 0.80 -1.20
CA ARG A 120 0.55 1.93 -1.00
C ARG A 120 0.56 2.78 -2.24
N ALA A 121 0.41 4.08 -2.05
CA ALA A 121 0.67 5.08 -3.06
C ALA A 121 1.87 5.93 -2.64
N ARG A 122 2.90 5.97 -3.48
CA ARG A 122 4.15 6.70 -3.20
C ARG A 122 4.33 7.87 -4.15
N ALA A 123 4.68 9.02 -3.59
CA ALA A 123 5.12 10.21 -4.31
C ALA A 123 6.47 10.70 -3.71
N LYS A 124 7.05 11.75 -4.28
CA LYS A 124 8.33 12.27 -3.79
C LYS A 124 8.22 12.72 -2.33
N GLY A 125 8.86 11.99 -1.43
CA GLY A 125 9.00 12.33 -0.02
C GLY A 125 7.85 11.91 0.89
N PHE A 126 6.83 11.21 0.39
CA PHE A 126 5.76 10.68 1.24
C PHE A 126 5.07 9.45 0.65
N ASP A 127 4.62 8.58 1.55
CA ASP A 127 3.84 7.38 1.26
C ASP A 127 2.49 7.48 1.94
N ILE A 128 1.44 6.98 1.28
CA ILE A 128 0.12 6.84 1.87
C ILE A 128 -0.29 5.36 1.79
N PHE A 129 -0.78 4.85 2.90
CA PHE A 129 -1.27 3.48 3.01
C PHE A 129 -2.79 3.45 3.14
N PHE A 130 -3.38 2.44 2.51
CA PHE A 130 -4.81 2.17 2.53
C PHE A 130 -5.01 0.72 2.88
N GLU A 131 -5.97 0.45 3.76
CA GLU A 131 -6.45 -0.90 4.05
C GLU A 131 -7.74 -1.14 3.26
N GLY A 132 -7.82 -2.31 2.61
CA GLY A 132 -8.98 -2.78 1.88
C GLY A 132 -9.87 -3.66 2.77
N PHE A 133 -11.16 -3.35 2.77
CA PHE A 133 -12.20 -4.11 3.47
C PHE A 133 -13.17 -4.70 2.45
N ALA A 134 -13.47 -5.99 2.58
CA ALA A 134 -14.49 -6.64 1.77
C ALA A 134 -15.88 -6.10 2.15
N LEU A 135 -16.69 -5.77 1.15
CA LEU A 135 -18.08 -5.33 1.29
C LEU A 135 -18.91 -5.93 0.15
N ASP A 136 -19.83 -6.82 0.53
CA ASP A 136 -20.70 -7.63 -0.33
C ASP A 136 -19.92 -8.48 -1.35
N ASN A 137 -19.49 -7.89 -2.46
CA ASN A 137 -18.64 -8.51 -3.50
C ASN A 137 -17.58 -7.52 -4.04
N SER A 138 -17.28 -6.49 -3.27
CA SER A 138 -16.38 -5.41 -3.64
C SER A 138 -15.37 -5.13 -2.53
N VAL A 139 -14.40 -4.29 -2.82
CA VAL A 139 -13.46 -3.80 -1.80
C VAL A 139 -13.54 -2.29 -1.68
N VAL A 140 -13.65 -1.84 -0.44
CA VAL A 140 -13.60 -0.42 -0.06
C VAL A 140 -12.27 -0.16 0.64
N PHE A 141 -11.62 0.94 0.26
CA PHE A 141 -10.34 1.33 0.85
C PHE A 141 -10.52 2.46 1.86
N LYS A 142 -9.83 2.35 3.00
CA LYS A 142 -9.72 3.39 4.02
C LYS A 142 -8.25 3.69 4.29
N GLY A 143 -7.90 4.97 4.46
CA GLY A 143 -6.54 5.35 4.86
C GLY A 143 -6.16 4.72 6.20
N THR A 144 -4.93 4.23 6.30
CA THR A 144 -4.39 3.64 7.54
C THR A 144 -3.03 4.24 7.87
N SER A 145 -2.76 4.43 9.16
CA SER A 145 -1.44 4.78 9.70
C SER A 145 -0.64 3.55 10.12
N GLY A 146 -1.30 2.39 10.25
CA GLY A 146 -0.70 1.14 10.68
C GLY A 146 -0.58 0.16 9.52
N VAL A 147 0.63 -0.34 9.30
CA VAL A 147 0.93 -1.35 8.30
C VAL A 147 1.57 -2.55 9.00
N PRO A 148 1.13 -3.79 8.73
CA PRO A 148 1.77 -4.99 9.28
C PRO A 148 3.25 -5.07 8.90
N VAL A 149 4.03 -5.74 9.75
CA VAL A 149 5.46 -5.99 9.51
C VAL A 149 5.66 -6.93 8.32
N ASN A 150 4.81 -7.97 8.22
CA ASN A 150 4.87 -8.95 7.16
C ASN A 150 3.86 -8.61 6.07
N LEU A 151 4.37 -8.25 4.90
CA LEU A 151 3.57 -7.95 3.71
C LEU A 151 4.14 -8.64 2.48
N TRP A 152 3.25 -9.20 1.69
CA TRP A 152 3.55 -9.85 0.43
C TRP A 152 3.05 -9.00 -0.73
N GLU A 153 3.90 -8.62 -1.67
CA GLU A 153 3.52 -7.76 -2.79
C GLU A 153 2.88 -8.55 -3.95
N ILE A 154 1.72 -8.12 -4.42
CA ILE A 154 1.13 -8.57 -5.68
C ILE A 154 1.72 -7.72 -6.81
N LYS A 155 2.76 -8.23 -7.47
CA LYS A 155 3.50 -7.48 -8.51
C LYS A 155 2.76 -7.33 -9.83
N SER A 156 1.90 -8.29 -10.18
CA SER A 156 1.24 -8.35 -11.49
C SER A 156 -0.09 -9.10 -11.43
N GLY A 157 -0.84 -9.09 -12.54
CA GLY A 157 -2.07 -9.86 -12.68
C GLY A 157 -3.34 -9.00 -12.61
N LYS A 158 -4.49 -9.65 -12.84
CA LYS A 158 -5.81 -9.01 -12.83
C LYS A 158 -6.17 -8.49 -11.45
N ASP A 159 -5.82 -9.22 -10.40
CA ASP A 159 -6.12 -8.85 -9.01
C ASP A 159 -5.45 -7.52 -8.64
N ARG A 160 -4.16 -7.36 -8.99
CA ARG A 160 -3.45 -6.09 -8.81
C ARG A 160 -4.20 -4.93 -9.48
N LEU A 161 -4.59 -5.10 -10.75
CA LEU A 161 -5.29 -4.06 -11.50
C LEU A 161 -6.65 -3.74 -10.88
N TYR A 162 -7.38 -4.77 -10.44
CA TYR A 162 -8.67 -4.60 -9.75
C TYR A 162 -8.53 -3.71 -8.51
N PHE A 163 -7.60 -4.01 -7.60
CA PHE A 163 -7.43 -3.21 -6.38
C PHE A 163 -6.97 -1.78 -6.67
N LEU A 164 -6.06 -1.59 -7.63
CA LEU A 164 -5.62 -0.25 -8.01
C LEU A 164 -6.75 0.58 -8.62
N ASN A 165 -7.63 -0.03 -9.43
CA ASN A 165 -8.80 0.64 -9.98
C ASN A 165 -9.79 1.02 -8.87
N GLN A 166 -10.08 0.10 -7.95
CA GLN A 166 -10.97 0.37 -6.81
C GLN A 166 -10.41 1.48 -5.91
N LEU A 167 -9.10 1.48 -5.67
CA LEU A 167 -8.42 2.54 -4.93
C LEU A 167 -8.55 3.90 -5.63
N ALA A 168 -8.28 3.96 -6.93
CA ALA A 168 -8.37 5.19 -7.73
C ALA A 168 -9.80 5.73 -7.81
N ASN A 169 -10.80 4.84 -7.95
CA ASN A 169 -12.21 5.21 -7.99
C ASN A 169 -12.68 5.89 -6.69
N LYS A 170 -12.22 5.38 -5.54
CA LYS A 170 -12.56 5.97 -4.23
C LYS A 170 -11.70 7.17 -3.86
N ASN A 171 -10.48 7.25 -4.39
CA ASN A 171 -9.52 8.30 -4.05
C ASN A 171 -8.87 8.87 -5.32
N PRO A 172 -9.57 9.74 -6.07
CA PRO A 172 -9.09 10.24 -7.36
C PRO A 172 -7.70 10.92 -7.30
N GLY A 173 -7.37 11.57 -6.18
CA GLY A 173 -6.07 12.20 -5.97
C GLY A 173 -4.88 11.23 -6.06
N ILE A 174 -5.09 9.95 -5.72
CA ILE A 174 -4.07 8.90 -5.81
C ILE A 174 -3.70 8.60 -7.27
N GLY A 175 -4.58 8.90 -8.24
CA GLY A 175 -4.31 8.67 -9.66
C GLY A 175 -2.97 9.25 -10.11
N SER A 176 -2.62 10.43 -9.59
CA SER A 176 -1.37 11.17 -9.86
C SER A 176 -0.09 10.55 -9.31
N PHE A 177 -0.18 9.55 -8.42
CA PHE A 177 0.99 8.98 -7.77
C PHE A 177 1.75 8.09 -8.76
N PRO A 178 3.07 8.27 -8.93
CA PRO A 178 3.85 7.53 -9.90
C PRO A 178 4.01 6.05 -9.55
N ASP A 179 4.06 5.72 -8.26
CA ASP A 179 4.27 4.37 -7.77
C ASP A 179 3.07 3.93 -6.91
N LYS A 180 2.52 2.76 -7.26
CA LYS A 180 1.35 2.17 -6.62
C LYS A 180 1.58 0.67 -6.46
N GLN A 181 1.51 0.21 -5.22
CA GLN A 181 1.76 -1.18 -4.84
C GLN A 181 0.54 -1.76 -4.14
N VAL A 182 0.33 -3.06 -4.32
CA VAL A 182 -0.71 -3.83 -3.64
C VAL A 182 -0.02 -4.90 -2.83
N PHE A 183 -0.37 -4.99 -1.56
CA PHE A 183 0.19 -5.90 -0.59
C PHE A 183 -0.91 -6.75 0.04
N VAL A 184 -0.50 -7.92 0.48
CA VAL A 184 -1.30 -8.92 1.17
C VAL A 184 -0.66 -9.16 2.52
N SER A 185 -1.46 -9.12 3.58
CA SER A 185 -1.09 -9.62 4.90
C SER A 185 -1.94 -10.85 5.17
N PHE A 186 -1.30 -11.97 5.50
CA PHE A 186 -2.01 -13.13 6.01
C PHE A 186 -2.30 -12.90 7.50
N THR A 187 -3.55 -13.08 7.90
CA THR A 187 -3.99 -13.00 9.29
C THR A 187 -4.23 -14.38 9.88
N ASP A 188 -4.53 -15.37 9.02
CA ASP A 188 -4.48 -16.78 9.40
C ASP A 188 -3.03 -17.28 9.39
N THR A 189 -2.47 -17.44 10.60
CA THR A 189 -1.13 -18.00 10.83
C THR A 189 -0.92 -19.37 10.19
N ARG A 190 -1.95 -20.24 10.15
CA ARG A 190 -1.81 -21.58 9.57
C ARG A 190 -1.66 -21.52 8.06
N LEU A 191 -2.41 -20.63 7.41
CA LEU A 191 -2.28 -20.37 5.98
C LEU A 191 -0.91 -19.76 5.67
N GLU A 192 -0.47 -18.78 6.44
CA GLU A 192 0.84 -18.16 6.30
C GLU A 192 1.97 -19.19 6.41
N ASP A 193 1.94 -20.03 7.44
CA ASP A 193 2.93 -21.09 7.65
C ASP A 193 2.97 -22.07 6.47
N ARG A 194 1.81 -22.50 5.96
CA ARG A 194 1.75 -23.38 4.77
C ARG A 194 2.38 -22.73 3.54
N ILE A 195 2.14 -21.44 3.33
CA ILE A 195 2.73 -20.68 2.21
C ILE A 195 4.24 -20.61 2.38
N ILE A 196 4.73 -20.23 3.57
CA ILE A 196 6.16 -20.12 3.87
C ILE A 196 6.86 -21.48 3.70
N GLN A 197 6.29 -22.55 4.26
CA GLN A 197 6.85 -23.91 4.11
C GLN A 197 6.92 -24.34 2.65
N THR A 198 5.85 -24.08 1.89
CA THR A 198 5.82 -24.42 0.45
C THR A 198 6.83 -23.61 -0.33
N LEU A 199 6.94 -22.31 -0.06
CA LEU A 199 7.91 -21.42 -0.68
C LEU A 199 9.35 -21.88 -0.40
N ASN A 200 9.68 -22.17 0.86
CA ASN A 200 11.00 -22.64 1.26
C ASN A 200 11.38 -23.95 0.56
N ARG A 201 10.43 -24.91 0.48
CA ARG A 201 10.64 -26.17 -0.25
C ARG A 201 10.92 -25.92 -1.73
N LEU A 202 10.09 -25.10 -2.39
CA LEU A 202 10.26 -24.79 -3.81
C LEU A 202 11.55 -24.02 -4.10
N GLN A 203 12.01 -23.17 -3.18
CA GLN A 203 13.29 -22.48 -3.28
C GLN A 203 14.46 -23.45 -3.13
N GLN A 204 14.39 -24.40 -2.19
CA GLN A 204 15.39 -25.47 -2.04
C GLN A 204 15.49 -26.34 -3.29
N ASP A 205 14.35 -26.60 -3.94
CA ASP A 205 14.26 -27.34 -5.20
C ASP A 205 14.62 -26.49 -6.44
N GLU A 206 15.05 -25.23 -6.26
CA GLU A 206 15.34 -24.24 -7.31
C GLU A 206 14.20 -24.08 -8.34
N LYS A 207 12.96 -24.31 -7.91
CA LYS A 207 11.78 -24.26 -8.77
C LYS A 207 11.36 -22.83 -9.10
N ASN A 208 10.97 -22.64 -10.35
CA ASN A 208 10.43 -21.39 -10.86
C ASN A 208 8.98 -21.60 -11.28
N GLY A 209 8.08 -20.74 -10.83
CA GLY A 209 6.67 -20.95 -11.09
C GLY A 209 5.77 -20.02 -10.33
N THR A 210 4.50 -20.37 -10.33
CA THR A 210 3.46 -19.59 -9.65
C THR A 210 2.83 -20.41 -8.54
N LEU A 211 2.83 -19.84 -7.34
CA LEU A 211 2.15 -20.33 -6.16
C LEU A 211 0.78 -19.66 -6.07
N SER A 212 -0.28 -20.44 -6.27
CA SER A 212 -1.67 -19.97 -6.29
C SER A 212 -2.38 -20.39 -5.01
N ILE A 213 -3.14 -19.48 -4.40
CA ILE A 213 -3.92 -19.73 -3.18
C ILE A 213 -5.41 -19.77 -3.52
N THR A 214 -6.12 -20.80 -3.06
CA THR A 214 -7.58 -20.95 -3.22
C THR A 214 -8.34 -20.33 -2.05
N ARG A 215 -9.66 -20.17 -2.18
CA ARG A 215 -10.53 -19.70 -1.08
C ARG A 215 -10.41 -20.53 0.19
N ASN A 216 -10.20 -21.84 0.06
CA ASN A 216 -10.08 -22.76 1.19
C ASN A 216 -8.71 -22.69 1.88
N GLY A 217 -7.80 -21.84 1.36
CA GLY A 217 -6.43 -21.75 1.84
C GLY A 217 -5.54 -22.90 1.37
N ASP A 218 -5.91 -23.60 0.29
CA ASP A 218 -5.05 -24.56 -0.37
C ASP A 218 -4.00 -23.83 -1.20
N VAL A 219 -2.80 -24.40 -1.25
CA VAL A 219 -1.64 -23.81 -1.92
C VAL A 219 -1.24 -24.71 -3.08
N MET A 220 -1.38 -24.20 -4.31
CA MET A 220 -1.12 -24.93 -5.55
C MET A 220 0.10 -24.34 -6.26
N PHE A 221 1.05 -25.18 -6.69
CA PHE A 221 2.21 -24.73 -7.45
C PHE A 221 2.11 -25.11 -8.93
N GLN A 222 2.36 -24.15 -9.81
CA GLN A 222 2.45 -24.35 -11.25
C GLN A 222 3.87 -24.01 -11.74
N ASP A 223 4.62 -25.03 -12.16
CA ASP A 223 5.96 -24.91 -12.71
C ASP A 223 5.92 -24.25 -14.11
N PHE A 224 6.84 -23.31 -14.38
CA PHE A 224 6.94 -22.66 -15.69
C PHE A 224 7.54 -23.57 -16.77
N GLU A 225 8.34 -24.56 -16.39
CA GLU A 225 9.09 -25.38 -17.37
C GLU A 225 8.21 -26.39 -18.11
N LYS A 226 7.04 -26.74 -17.58
CA LYS A 226 6.18 -27.80 -18.14
C LYS A 226 5.43 -27.43 -19.44
N LYS A 227 5.44 -26.18 -19.88
CA LYS A 227 4.61 -25.74 -21.04
C LYS A 227 5.21 -25.99 -22.43
N GLN A 228 6.43 -26.50 -22.57
CA GLN A 228 7.05 -26.73 -23.90
C GLN A 228 7.10 -28.19 -24.37
N GLY A 229 6.56 -29.16 -23.63
CA GLY A 229 6.89 -30.58 -23.82
C GLY A 229 5.87 -31.53 -24.45
N SER A 230 4.67 -31.13 -24.87
CA SER A 230 3.67 -32.11 -25.36
C SER A 230 2.81 -31.62 -26.53
N SER A 231 3.39 -31.66 -27.73
CA SER A 231 2.68 -31.72 -29.01
C SER A 231 3.65 -32.16 -30.10
N LYS A 232 4.18 -33.38 -30.00
CA LYS A 232 4.61 -34.13 -31.18
C LYS A 232 3.66 -35.31 -31.29
N THR A 233 2.59 -35.06 -32.02
CA THR A 233 1.71 -36.09 -32.55
C THR A 233 2.56 -36.91 -33.52
N ASP A 234 2.90 -38.13 -33.13
CA ASP A 234 3.49 -39.11 -34.02
C ASP A 234 2.47 -39.43 -35.12
N ALA A 235 2.56 -38.72 -36.24
CA ALA A 235 1.91 -39.08 -37.49
C ALA A 235 2.68 -40.26 -38.10
N ASN A 236 2.57 -41.44 -37.49
CA ASN A 236 3.01 -42.69 -38.10
C ASN A 236 1.87 -43.21 -38.99
N GLY A 237 1.71 -42.58 -40.16
CA GLY A 237 0.86 -43.08 -41.23
C GLY A 237 1.51 -44.30 -41.86
N GLY A 238 0.89 -45.47 -41.66
CA GLY A 238 1.28 -46.75 -42.22
C GLY A 238 1.29 -46.76 -43.75
N LYS A 239 2.14 -47.66 -44.28
CA LYS A 239 2.31 -48.00 -45.69
C LYS A 239 1.07 -48.62 -46.31
#